data_AF-A0A0T1Q9G7-F1
#
_entry.id   AF-A0A0T1Q9G7-F1
#
_cell.length_a   1.000
_cell.length_b   1.000
_cell.length_c   1.000
_cell.angle_alpha   90.00
_cell.angle_beta   90.00
_cell.angle_gamma   90.00
#
_symmetry.space_group_name_H-M   'P 1'
#
loop_
_entity.id
_entity.type
_entity.pdbx_description
1 polymer ?
#
loop_
_entity_poly.entity_id
_entity_poly.type
_entity_poly.pdbx_seq_one_letter_code
_entity_poly.pdbx_strand_id
1 'polypeptide(L)'
;MDLVAPVVVEPLKRRRCSECHQGPLERMIVEYNAPVCLDCADLGHLVFLRRGDTALTRRARESSTLWAVVVRHNRRRTRYERQGLLVEEAALLRAEAACLADAEARARRRARDAARRATLDAEITATLRAEILRLFPSCPADRATEISEHASAKGSGRVGRTAAGRSLDRGAVTAAVRASVRHVDTPYDSLLMLGVPRHQARTRVAPAIETVLRAWRHGAEERRGR
;
A
#
# COMPACT_ATOMS: atom_id res chain seq x y z
N MET A 1 -12.41 27.99 -12.48
CA MET A 1 -12.29 28.18 -11.02
C MET A 1 -12.24 26.79 -10.41
N ASP A 2 -11.07 26.36 -9.96
CA ASP A 2 -10.97 25.14 -9.16
C ASP A 2 -11.72 25.41 -7.85
N LEU A 3 -12.99 25.01 -7.80
CA LEU A 3 -13.76 25.01 -6.57
C LEU A 3 -13.08 24.02 -5.63
N VAL A 4 -12.21 24.53 -4.76
CA VAL A 4 -11.66 23.78 -3.64
C VAL A 4 -12.85 23.42 -2.76
N ALA A 5 -13.27 22.16 -2.83
CA ALA A 5 -14.43 21.76 -2.06
C ALA A 5 -14.21 21.98 -0.56
N PRO A 6 -15.26 22.39 0.17
CA PRO A 6 -15.18 22.56 1.61
C PRO A 6 -14.65 21.31 2.32
N VAL A 7 -13.83 21.53 3.34
CA VAL A 7 -13.34 20.47 4.23
C VAL A 7 -14.15 20.50 5.51
N VAL A 8 -14.92 19.44 5.73
CA VAL A 8 -15.71 19.22 6.94
C VAL A 8 -14.94 18.33 7.88
N VAL A 9 -14.87 18.72 9.15
CA VAL A 9 -14.13 18.04 10.21
C VAL A 9 -15.11 17.36 11.16
N GLU A 10 -14.87 16.07 11.44
CA GLU A 10 -15.43 15.38 12.61
C GLU A 10 -14.57 15.73 13.84
N PRO A 11 -15.06 16.56 14.77
CA PRO A 11 -14.24 17.07 15.85
C PRO A 11 -13.98 15.99 16.90
N LEU A 12 -12.77 15.98 17.48
CA LEU A 12 -12.41 15.07 18.57
C LEU A 12 -12.91 15.54 19.95
N LYS A 13 -13.26 16.82 20.07
CA LYS A 13 -13.76 17.45 21.29
C LYS A 13 -15.15 18.01 21.01
N ARG A 14 -15.97 18.19 22.06
CA ARG A 14 -17.26 18.88 21.94
C ARG A 14 -17.03 20.30 21.41
N ARG A 15 -17.74 20.66 20.34
CA ARG A 15 -17.75 21.99 19.72
C ARG A 15 -19.18 22.48 19.61
N ARG A 16 -19.37 23.79 19.69
CA ARG A 16 -20.63 24.49 19.43
C ARG A 16 -20.44 25.39 18.21
N CYS A 17 -21.50 25.62 17.45
CA CYS A 17 -21.48 26.54 16.33
C CYS A 17 -21.23 27.98 16.81
N SER A 18 -20.40 28.74 16.10
CA SER A 18 -20.16 30.16 16.40
C SER A 18 -21.35 31.04 16.02
N GLU A 19 -22.19 30.61 15.07
CA GLU A 19 -23.35 31.39 14.62
C GLU A 19 -24.62 31.07 15.42
N CYS A 20 -25.14 29.84 15.34
CA CYS A 20 -26.39 29.45 16.01
C CYS A 20 -26.21 28.95 17.45
N HIS A 21 -24.97 28.85 17.95
CA HIS A 21 -24.64 28.37 19.30
C HIS A 21 -25.08 26.94 19.67
N GLN A 22 -25.63 26.19 18.71
CA GLN A 22 -26.03 24.79 18.89
C GLN A 22 -24.81 23.84 18.96
N GLY A 23 -25.01 22.70 19.62
CA GLY A 23 -24.01 21.64 19.73
C GLY A 23 -24.36 20.62 20.83
N PRO A 24 -23.55 19.55 20.99
CA PRO A 24 -22.26 19.33 20.34
C PRO A 24 -22.38 18.99 18.85
N LEU A 25 -21.51 19.56 18.02
CA LEU A 25 -21.47 19.30 16.58
C LEU A 25 -20.84 17.94 16.27
N GLU A 26 -21.51 17.12 15.46
CA GLU A 26 -20.95 15.87 14.90
C GLU A 26 -19.98 16.16 13.74
N ARG A 27 -20.31 17.18 12.94
CA ARG A 27 -19.54 17.65 11.78
C ARG A 27 -19.56 19.17 11.76
N MET A 28 -18.43 19.78 11.40
CA MET A 28 -18.28 21.22 11.35
C MET A 28 -17.31 21.64 10.26
N ILE A 29 -17.49 22.84 9.72
CA ILE A 29 -16.46 23.54 8.96
C ILE A 29 -15.75 24.53 9.89
N VAL A 30 -14.53 24.92 9.52
CA VAL A 30 -13.84 26.05 10.15
C VAL A 30 -13.88 27.22 9.19
N GLU A 31 -14.66 28.24 9.53
CA GLU A 31 -14.74 29.50 8.79
C GLU A 31 -14.23 30.62 9.69
N TYR A 32 -13.36 31.48 9.17
CA TYR A 32 -12.75 32.57 9.93
C TYR A 32 -12.18 32.14 11.30
N ASN A 33 -11.54 30.96 11.36
CA ASN A 33 -11.01 30.32 12.57
C ASN A 33 -12.06 29.95 13.64
N ALA A 34 -13.34 29.93 13.28
CA ALA A 34 -14.44 29.57 14.16
C ALA A 34 -15.18 28.31 13.67
N PRO A 35 -15.70 27.46 14.59
CA PRO A 35 -16.48 26.28 14.22
C PRO A 35 -17.90 26.65 13.77
N VAL A 36 -18.28 26.29 12.55
CA VAL A 36 -19.64 26.50 12.01
C VAL A 36 -20.30 25.14 11.74
N CYS A 37 -21.59 25.00 12.09
CA CYS A 37 -22.36 23.77 11.82
C CYS A 37 -22.69 23.64 10.32
N LEU A 38 -23.14 22.46 9.90
CA LEU A 38 -23.45 22.24 8.48
C LEU A 38 -24.63 23.10 8.01
N ASP A 39 -25.63 23.35 8.84
CA ASP A 39 -26.79 24.17 8.45
C ASP A 39 -26.40 25.63 8.22
N CYS A 40 -25.65 26.22 9.15
CA CYS A 40 -25.11 27.58 9.02
C CYS A 40 -24.15 27.74 7.83
N ALA A 41 -23.46 26.67 7.45
CA ALA A 41 -22.55 26.67 6.31
C ALA A 41 -23.22 26.27 4.98
N ASP A 42 -24.56 26.23 4.91
CA ASP A 42 -25.34 25.80 3.75
C ASP A 42 -25.02 24.38 3.24
N LEU A 43 -24.49 23.51 4.11
CA LEU A 43 -24.18 22.10 3.83
C LEU A 43 -25.14 21.12 4.52
N GLY A 44 -26.10 21.61 5.32
CA GLY A 44 -27.01 20.80 6.13
C GLY A 44 -27.93 19.86 5.34
N HIS A 45 -28.19 20.21 4.08
CA HIS A 45 -29.01 19.42 3.16
C HIS A 45 -28.25 18.27 2.48
N LEU A 46 -26.93 18.16 2.69
CA LEU A 46 -26.12 17.11 2.10
C LEU A 46 -26.12 15.85 2.96
N VAL A 47 -26.15 14.69 2.30
CA VAL A 47 -26.09 13.38 2.96
C VAL A 47 -24.66 12.87 3.06
N PHE A 48 -24.33 12.24 4.17
CA PHE A 48 -22.99 11.70 4.42
C PHE A 48 -22.81 10.30 3.79
N LEU A 49 -21.93 10.22 2.80
CA LEU A 49 -21.46 8.98 2.20
C LEU A 49 -20.11 8.56 2.79
N ARG A 50 -20.09 7.44 3.52
CA ARG A 50 -18.87 6.86 4.11
C ARG A 50 -17.88 6.43 3.03
N ARG A 51 -16.57 6.56 3.31
CA ARG A 51 -15.52 5.97 2.46
C ARG A 51 -15.65 4.44 2.41
N GLY A 52 -15.34 3.82 1.28
CA GLY A 52 -15.25 2.35 1.17
C GLY A 52 -15.37 1.88 -0.27
N ASP A 53 -16.47 2.24 -0.93
CA ASP A 53 -16.66 1.95 -2.35
C ASP A 53 -16.14 3.13 -3.20
N THR A 54 -15.01 2.90 -3.89
CA THR A 54 -14.39 3.90 -4.76
C THR A 54 -15.28 4.26 -5.96
N ALA A 55 -16.05 3.32 -6.51
CA ALA A 55 -16.94 3.60 -7.63
C ALA A 55 -18.11 4.47 -7.16
N LEU A 56 -18.74 4.11 -6.03
CA LEU A 56 -19.85 4.87 -5.47
C LEU A 56 -19.44 6.28 -5.06
N THR A 57 -18.37 6.41 -4.27
CA THR A 57 -17.89 7.72 -3.80
C THR A 57 -17.44 8.64 -4.95
N ARG A 58 -16.85 8.09 -6.02
CA ARG A 58 -16.50 8.86 -7.21
C ARG A 58 -17.75 9.31 -7.97
N ARG A 59 -18.68 8.40 -8.25
CA ARG A 59 -19.91 8.70 -9.00
C ARG A 59 -20.83 9.66 -8.27
N ALA A 60 -20.98 9.49 -6.96
CA ALA A 60 -21.79 10.39 -6.12
C ALA A 60 -21.21 11.80 -6.17
N ARG A 61 -19.88 11.95 -6.04
CA ARG A 61 -19.21 13.24 -6.21
C ARG A 61 -19.42 13.84 -7.60
N GLU A 62 -19.17 13.07 -8.66
CA GLU A 62 -19.32 13.52 -10.05
C GLU A 62 -20.76 13.93 -10.39
N SER A 63 -21.75 13.31 -9.73
CA SER A 63 -23.17 13.57 -9.95
C SER A 63 -23.75 14.65 -9.05
N SER A 64 -22.95 15.20 -8.13
CA SER A 64 -23.35 16.18 -7.11
C SER A 64 -22.82 17.56 -7.48
N THR A 65 -23.69 18.55 -7.49
CA THR A 65 -23.32 19.95 -7.79
C THR A 65 -22.54 20.54 -6.61
N LEU A 66 -23.04 20.33 -5.40
CA LEU A 66 -22.38 20.70 -4.14
C LEU A 66 -21.91 19.44 -3.42
N TRP A 67 -20.69 19.45 -2.89
CA TRP A 67 -20.14 18.34 -2.11
C TRP A 67 -19.00 18.83 -1.22
N ALA A 68 -18.74 18.11 -0.13
CA ALA A 68 -17.66 18.43 0.81
C ALA A 68 -16.88 17.17 1.22
N VAL A 69 -15.60 17.32 1.53
CA VAL A 69 -14.77 16.21 2.03
C VAL A 69 -14.88 16.15 3.55
N VAL A 70 -15.29 15.01 4.10
CA VAL A 70 -15.29 14.81 5.55
C VAL A 70 -13.97 14.20 5.98
N VAL A 71 -13.30 14.79 6.96
CA VAL A 71 -12.04 14.34 7.54
C VAL A 71 -12.14 14.20 9.05
N ARG A 72 -11.27 13.37 9.62
CA ARG A 72 -11.11 13.23 11.07
C ARG A 72 -9.64 13.12 11.42
N HIS A 73 -9.23 13.77 12.49
CA HIS A 73 -7.85 13.70 12.95
C HIS A 73 -7.55 12.33 13.58
N ASN A 74 -6.59 11.59 13.01
CA ASN A 74 -6.06 10.37 13.58
C ASN A 74 -4.89 10.71 14.51
N ARG A 75 -5.15 10.72 15.83
CA ARG A 75 -4.14 11.03 16.85
C ARG A 75 -2.94 10.09 16.83
N ARG A 76 -3.11 8.81 16.46
CA ARG A 76 -2.03 7.82 16.45
C ARG A 76 -1.08 8.01 15.27
N ARG A 77 -1.56 8.60 14.17
CA ARG A 77 -0.80 8.83 12.93
C ARG A 77 -0.49 10.31 12.68
N THR A 78 -0.87 11.19 13.61
CA THR A 78 -0.69 12.65 13.58
C THR A 78 -1.09 13.27 12.23
N ARG A 79 -2.24 12.85 11.69
CA ARG A 79 -2.72 13.34 10.38
C ARG A 79 -4.24 13.29 10.30
N TYR A 80 -4.81 14.12 9.42
CA TYR A 80 -6.21 13.99 9.05
C TYR A 80 -6.41 12.84 8.07
N GLU A 81 -7.45 12.05 8.32
CA GLU A 81 -7.89 10.98 7.43
C GLU A 81 -9.26 11.31 6.88
N ARG A 82 -9.39 11.23 5.56
CA ARG A 82 -10.69 11.29 4.89
C ARG A 82 -11.60 10.18 5.40
N GLN A 83 -12.79 10.55 5.86
CA GLN A 83 -13.83 9.66 6.37
C GLN A 83 -14.91 9.36 5.33
N GLY A 84 -15.16 10.29 4.40
CA GLY A 84 -16.22 10.17 3.42
C GLY A 84 -16.42 11.45 2.62
N LEU A 85 -17.62 11.63 2.11
CA LEU A 85 -18.09 12.83 1.41
C LEU A 85 -19.46 13.22 1.95
N LEU A 86 -19.76 14.51 1.90
CA LEU A 86 -21.14 15.02 1.88
C LEU A 86 -21.51 15.26 0.41
N VAL A 87 -22.66 14.78 -0.02
CA VAL A 87 -23.17 14.88 -1.41
C VAL A 87 -24.67 15.11 -1.38
N GLU A 88 -25.25 15.57 -2.49
CA GLU A 88 -26.69 15.68 -2.65
C GLU A 88 -27.34 14.28 -2.64
N GLU A 89 -28.50 14.14 -1.99
CA GLU A 89 -29.22 12.86 -1.90
C GLU A 89 -29.55 12.31 -3.29
N ALA A 90 -30.05 13.16 -4.19
CA ALA A 90 -30.34 12.76 -5.57
C ALA A 90 -29.09 12.28 -6.33
N ALA A 91 -27.92 12.86 -6.03
CA ALA A 91 -26.65 12.42 -6.63
C ALA A 91 -26.23 11.05 -6.11
N LEU A 92 -26.41 10.80 -4.80
CA LEU A 92 -26.16 9.50 -4.20
C LEU A 92 -27.06 8.41 -4.81
N LEU A 93 -28.37 8.64 -4.91
CA LEU A 93 -29.31 7.67 -5.48
C LEU A 93 -28.97 7.32 -6.94
N ARG A 94 -28.65 8.33 -7.77
CA ARG A 94 -28.18 8.10 -9.15
C ARG A 94 -26.90 7.26 -9.18
N ALA A 95 -25.95 7.55 -8.29
CA ALA A 95 -24.69 6.82 -8.21
C ALA A 95 -24.89 5.36 -7.77
N GLU A 96 -25.79 5.10 -6.82
CA GLU A 96 -26.15 3.75 -6.37
C GLU A 96 -26.79 2.93 -7.49
N ALA A 97 -27.77 3.51 -8.20
CA ALA A 97 -28.41 2.87 -9.34
C ALA A 97 -27.40 2.51 -10.44
N ALA A 98 -26.51 3.45 -10.79
CA ALA A 98 -25.45 3.20 -11.75
C ALA A 98 -24.44 2.12 -11.28
N CYS A 99 -24.11 2.10 -9.98
CA CYS A 99 -23.25 1.07 -9.38
C CYS A 99 -23.89 -0.31 -9.43
N LEU A 100 -25.19 -0.41 -9.18
CA LEU A 100 -25.92 -1.67 -9.28
C LEU A 100 -25.95 -2.16 -10.72
N ALA A 101 -26.26 -1.28 -11.67
CA ALA A 101 -26.39 -1.60 -13.09
C ALA A 101 -25.10 -2.20 -13.70
N ASP A 102 -23.92 -1.78 -13.25
CA ASP A 102 -22.65 -2.28 -13.79
C ASP A 102 -21.83 -3.17 -12.81
N ALA A 103 -22.45 -3.58 -11.70
CA ALA A 103 -21.80 -4.38 -10.66
C ALA A 103 -21.18 -5.67 -11.21
N GLU A 104 -21.95 -6.43 -11.99
CA GLU A 104 -21.50 -7.70 -12.56
C GLU A 104 -20.39 -7.50 -13.59
N ALA A 105 -20.54 -6.53 -14.49
CA ALA A 105 -19.50 -6.20 -15.47
C ALA A 105 -18.18 -5.78 -14.80
N ARG A 106 -18.25 -5.00 -13.70
CA ARG A 106 -17.08 -4.66 -12.87
C ARG A 106 -16.50 -5.89 -12.18
N ALA A 107 -17.32 -6.79 -11.65
CA ALA A 107 -16.86 -8.02 -11.02
C ALA A 107 -16.12 -8.93 -12.02
N ARG A 108 -16.69 -9.16 -13.21
CA ARG A 108 -16.07 -9.93 -14.29
C ARG A 108 -14.75 -9.31 -14.75
N ARG A 109 -14.69 -7.99 -14.91
CA ARG A 109 -13.43 -7.27 -15.22
C ARG A 109 -12.37 -7.48 -14.12
N ARG A 110 -12.74 -7.31 -12.85
CA ARG A 110 -11.82 -7.54 -11.72
C ARG A 110 -11.30 -8.98 -11.69
N ALA A 111 -12.16 -9.97 -11.95
CA ALA A 111 -11.76 -11.37 -12.00
C ALA A 111 -10.76 -11.65 -13.13
N ARG A 112 -11.03 -11.16 -14.34
CA ARG A 112 -10.10 -11.29 -15.48
C ARG A 112 -8.77 -10.60 -15.21
N ASP A 113 -8.79 -9.39 -14.66
CA ASP A 113 -7.58 -8.67 -14.30
C ASP A 113 -6.79 -9.37 -13.18
N ALA A 114 -7.47 -9.98 -12.21
CA ALA A 114 -6.83 -10.76 -11.16
C ALA A 114 -6.13 -11.99 -11.74
N ALA A 115 -6.80 -12.73 -12.64
CA ALA A 115 -6.21 -13.85 -13.35
C ALA A 115 -4.99 -13.44 -14.17
N ARG A 116 -5.12 -12.39 -15.00
CA ARG A 116 -4.00 -11.85 -15.79
C ARG A 116 -2.82 -11.43 -14.93
N ARG A 117 -3.07 -10.78 -13.78
CA ARG A 117 -2.01 -10.40 -12.84
C ARG A 117 -1.36 -11.61 -12.18
N ALA A 118 -2.12 -12.66 -11.87
CA ALA A 118 -1.56 -13.89 -11.30
C ALA A 118 -0.62 -14.58 -12.30
N THR A 119 -1.01 -14.65 -13.58
CA THR A 119 -0.14 -15.17 -14.65
C THR A 119 1.16 -14.37 -14.77
N LEU A 120 1.05 -13.04 -14.87
CA LEU A 120 2.23 -12.17 -14.95
C LEU A 120 3.13 -12.28 -13.71
N ASP A 121 2.54 -12.43 -12.52
CA ASP A 121 3.30 -12.60 -11.29
C ASP A 121 4.09 -13.91 -11.31
N ALA A 122 3.47 -15.00 -11.75
CA ALA A 122 4.14 -16.29 -11.91
C ALA A 122 5.30 -16.23 -12.93
N GLU A 123 5.10 -15.54 -14.05
CA GLU A 123 6.15 -15.30 -15.05
C GLU A 123 7.33 -14.53 -14.44
N ILE A 124 7.07 -13.44 -13.72
CA ILE A 124 8.11 -12.65 -13.04
C ILE A 124 8.88 -13.51 -12.04
N THR A 125 8.18 -14.32 -11.23
CA THR A 125 8.81 -15.25 -10.28
C THR A 125 9.72 -16.25 -11.00
N ALA A 126 9.24 -16.86 -12.08
CA ALA A 126 9.99 -17.84 -12.85
C ALA A 126 11.24 -17.22 -13.50
N THR A 127 11.12 -16.03 -14.11
CA THR A 127 12.25 -15.33 -14.71
C THR A 127 13.29 -14.92 -13.65
N LEU A 128 12.86 -14.44 -12.49
CA LEU A 128 13.77 -14.10 -11.39
C LEU A 128 14.50 -15.34 -10.86
N ARG A 129 13.80 -16.47 -10.72
CA ARG A 129 14.43 -17.75 -10.33
C ARG A 129 15.50 -18.16 -11.33
N ALA A 130 15.22 -18.10 -12.62
CA ALA A 130 16.18 -18.42 -13.67
C ALA A 130 17.42 -17.52 -13.59
N GLU A 131 17.24 -16.22 -13.37
CA GLU A 131 18.35 -15.29 -13.24
C GLU A 131 19.18 -15.51 -11.96
N ILE A 132 18.55 -15.88 -10.84
CA ILE A 132 19.27 -16.28 -9.63
C ILE A 132 20.15 -17.49 -9.91
N LEU A 133 19.62 -18.54 -10.54
CA LEU A 133 20.38 -19.74 -10.89
C LEU A 133 21.49 -19.45 -11.90
N ARG A 134 21.29 -18.48 -12.80
CA ARG A 134 22.34 -18.02 -13.73
C ARG A 134 23.49 -17.30 -13.02
N LEU A 135 23.18 -16.43 -12.04
CA LEU A 135 24.18 -15.66 -11.29
C LEU A 135 24.85 -16.47 -10.15
N PHE A 136 24.15 -17.48 -9.65
CA PHE A 136 24.53 -18.32 -8.52
C PHE A 136 24.28 -19.80 -8.88
N PRO A 137 25.08 -20.40 -9.78
CA PRO A 137 24.84 -21.73 -10.33
C PRO A 137 24.84 -22.87 -9.30
N SER A 138 25.40 -22.64 -8.10
CA SER A 138 25.42 -23.62 -7.01
C SER A 138 24.49 -23.27 -5.86
N CYS A 139 23.59 -22.31 -6.07
CA CYS A 139 22.46 -22.08 -5.20
C CYS A 139 21.51 -23.30 -5.25
N PRO A 140 21.11 -23.87 -4.11
CA PRO A 140 20.09 -24.92 -4.09
C PRO A 140 18.78 -24.48 -4.77
N ALA A 141 18.14 -25.39 -5.51
CA ALA A 141 16.99 -25.06 -6.34
C ALA A 141 15.75 -24.65 -5.53
N ASP A 142 15.56 -25.26 -4.36
CA ASP A 142 14.59 -24.86 -3.34
C ASP A 142 14.86 -23.44 -2.84
N ARG A 143 16.12 -23.12 -2.49
CA ARG A 143 16.51 -21.78 -2.06
C ARG A 143 16.29 -20.73 -3.15
N ALA A 144 16.62 -21.02 -4.41
CA ALA A 144 16.34 -20.12 -5.52
C ALA A 144 14.83 -19.87 -5.70
N THR A 145 14.00 -20.90 -5.47
CA THR A 145 12.54 -20.80 -5.51
C THR A 145 12.03 -19.87 -4.41
N GLU A 146 12.38 -20.14 -3.16
CA GLU A 146 11.97 -19.33 -2.00
C GLU A 146 12.38 -17.86 -2.15
N ILE A 147 13.62 -17.60 -2.62
CA ILE A 147 14.12 -16.24 -2.86
C ILE A 147 13.28 -15.55 -3.94
N SER A 148 13.02 -16.23 -5.06
CA SER A 148 12.28 -15.66 -6.17
C SER A 148 10.84 -15.34 -5.79
N GLU A 149 10.14 -16.24 -5.08
CA GLU A 149 8.78 -16.05 -4.60
C GLU A 149 8.70 -14.87 -3.62
N HIS A 150 9.61 -14.83 -2.63
CA HIS A 150 9.65 -13.77 -1.64
C HIS A 150 9.99 -12.40 -2.25
N ALA A 151 10.91 -12.37 -3.22
CA ALA A 151 11.34 -11.13 -3.87
C ALA A 151 10.34 -10.58 -4.90
N SER A 152 9.46 -11.44 -5.45
CA SER A 152 8.40 -11.07 -6.41
C SER A 152 7.01 -10.85 -5.76
N ALA A 153 6.84 -11.22 -4.49
CA ALA A 153 5.59 -11.05 -3.75
C ALA A 153 5.05 -9.60 -3.75
N LYS A 154 3.72 -9.47 -3.91
CA LYS A 154 2.97 -8.23 -4.12
C LYS A 154 3.11 -7.20 -2.99
N GLY A 155 3.15 -5.91 -3.36
CA GLY A 155 2.90 -4.78 -2.45
C GLY A 155 4.04 -4.46 -1.46
N SER A 156 5.18 -5.12 -1.57
CA SER A 156 6.26 -5.03 -0.58
C SER A 156 7.33 -3.97 -0.87
N GLY A 157 7.29 -3.32 -2.04
CA GLY A 157 8.38 -2.47 -2.53
C GLY A 157 9.66 -3.26 -2.83
N ARG A 158 9.58 -4.59 -2.99
CA ARG A 158 10.74 -5.47 -3.21
C ARG A 158 11.02 -5.67 -4.69
N VAL A 159 12.29 -6.00 -4.93
CA VAL A 159 13.00 -5.96 -6.21
C VAL A 159 12.15 -6.40 -7.41
N GLY A 160 11.43 -7.53 -7.35
CA GLY A 160 10.75 -8.11 -8.51
C GLY A 160 9.73 -7.21 -9.24
N ARG A 161 9.24 -6.12 -8.62
CA ARG A 161 8.34 -5.15 -9.25
C ARG A 161 8.89 -3.73 -9.39
N THR A 162 10.10 -3.46 -8.92
CA THR A 162 10.81 -2.20 -9.21
C THR A 162 11.31 -2.20 -10.65
N ALA A 163 11.58 -1.03 -11.23
CA ALA A 163 12.16 -0.95 -12.58
C ALA A 163 13.43 -1.81 -12.70
N ALA A 164 14.29 -1.78 -11.68
CA ALA A 164 15.52 -2.57 -11.60
C ALA A 164 15.29 -4.08 -11.49
N GLY A 165 14.28 -4.57 -10.75
CA GLY A 165 14.02 -6.02 -10.73
C GLY A 165 13.21 -6.51 -11.93
N ARG A 166 12.44 -5.64 -12.60
CA ARG A 166 11.84 -5.97 -13.91
C ARG A 166 12.89 -6.07 -15.01
N SER A 167 13.94 -5.24 -14.94
CA SER A 167 15.09 -5.35 -15.84
C SER A 167 16.07 -6.46 -15.44
N LEU A 168 15.76 -7.24 -14.38
CA LEU A 168 16.64 -8.25 -13.82
C LEU A 168 18.05 -7.71 -13.57
N ASP A 169 18.14 -6.47 -13.08
CA ASP A 169 19.41 -5.83 -12.80
C ASP A 169 20.24 -6.73 -11.88
N ARG A 170 21.47 -7.01 -12.31
CA ARG A 170 22.38 -7.93 -11.62
C ARG A 170 22.58 -7.52 -10.15
N GLY A 171 22.65 -6.23 -9.88
CA GLY A 171 22.77 -5.67 -8.53
C GLY A 171 21.52 -5.93 -7.70
N ALA A 172 20.35 -5.71 -8.28
CA ALA A 172 19.06 -5.94 -7.64
C ALA A 172 18.81 -7.43 -7.32
N VAL A 173 19.12 -8.34 -8.26
CA VAL A 173 19.02 -9.79 -8.04
C VAL A 173 19.99 -10.24 -6.95
N THR A 174 21.25 -9.79 -7.01
CA THR A 174 22.25 -10.08 -5.97
C THR A 174 21.81 -9.57 -4.59
N ALA A 175 21.20 -8.39 -4.53
CA ALA A 175 20.69 -7.82 -3.28
C ALA A 175 19.54 -8.64 -2.69
N ALA A 176 18.65 -9.20 -3.53
CA ALA A 176 17.58 -10.08 -3.09
C ALA A 176 18.13 -11.39 -2.50
N VAL A 177 19.09 -12.02 -3.17
CA VAL A 177 19.77 -13.23 -2.67
C VAL A 177 20.50 -12.93 -1.35
N ARG A 178 21.29 -11.85 -1.30
CA ARG A 178 21.97 -11.40 -0.08
C ARG A 178 21.01 -11.17 1.09
N ALA A 179 19.84 -10.59 0.81
CA ALA A 179 18.82 -10.36 1.83
C ALA A 179 18.28 -11.68 2.36
N SER A 180 18.00 -12.67 1.50
CA SER A 180 17.59 -14.00 1.96
C SER A 180 18.65 -14.66 2.82
N VAL A 181 19.90 -14.68 2.35
CA VAL A 181 21.03 -15.27 3.11
C VAL A 181 21.18 -14.62 4.47
N ARG A 182 21.05 -13.30 4.56
CA ARG A 182 21.10 -12.60 5.85
C ARG A 182 20.05 -13.13 6.85
N HIS A 183 18.81 -13.34 6.41
CA HIS A 183 17.72 -13.70 7.30
C HIS A 183 17.66 -15.19 7.62
N VAL A 184 18.07 -16.05 6.68
CA VAL A 184 17.93 -17.51 6.81
C VAL A 184 19.23 -18.17 7.27
N ASP A 185 20.36 -17.71 6.76
CA ASP A 185 21.65 -18.38 6.91
C ASP A 185 22.55 -17.70 7.96
N THR A 186 22.04 -16.70 8.69
CA THR A 186 22.81 -16.01 9.74
C THR A 186 21.98 -15.67 10.98
N PRO A 187 22.61 -15.41 12.15
CA PRO A 187 21.92 -14.98 13.37
C PRO A 187 21.31 -13.56 13.32
N TYR A 188 21.14 -12.97 12.14
CA TYR A 188 20.74 -11.57 11.98
C TYR A 188 19.44 -11.25 12.73
N ASP A 189 18.42 -12.09 12.60
CA ASP A 189 17.13 -11.86 13.25
C ASP A 189 17.24 -11.97 14.78
N SER A 190 18.04 -12.91 15.29
CA SER A 190 18.35 -13.00 16.73
C SER A 190 19.07 -11.74 17.25
N LEU A 191 20.04 -11.20 16.49
CA LEU A 191 20.72 -9.95 16.86
C LEU A 191 19.74 -8.78 16.95
N LEU A 192 18.78 -8.68 16.03
CA LEU A 192 17.75 -7.64 16.08
C LEU A 192 16.83 -7.80 17.31
N MET A 193 16.46 -9.03 17.65
CA MET A 193 15.66 -9.31 18.84
C MET A 193 16.40 -9.00 20.14
N LEU A 194 17.73 -9.14 20.16
CA LEU A 194 18.60 -8.73 21.26
C LEU A 194 18.85 -7.21 21.30
N GLY A 195 18.18 -6.42 20.44
CA GLY A 195 18.29 -4.95 20.43
C GLY A 195 19.53 -4.40 19.72
N VAL A 196 20.31 -5.24 19.03
CA VAL A 196 21.48 -4.77 18.28
C VAL A 196 21.03 -3.85 17.13
N PRO A 197 21.60 -2.64 16.99
CA PRO A 197 21.24 -1.74 15.90
C PRO A 197 21.47 -2.38 14.53
N ARG A 198 20.55 -2.15 13.58
CA ARG A 198 20.56 -2.79 12.24
C ARG A 198 21.87 -2.65 11.48
N HIS A 199 22.55 -1.51 11.58
CA HIS A 199 23.83 -1.29 10.91
C HIS A 199 24.92 -2.21 11.50
N GLN A 200 24.99 -2.32 12.82
CA GLN A 200 25.94 -3.20 13.51
C GLN A 200 25.63 -4.67 13.24
N ALA A 201 24.36 -5.06 13.32
CA ALA A 201 23.93 -6.42 13.00
C ALA A 201 24.31 -6.79 11.56
N ARG A 202 24.12 -5.88 10.59
CA ARG A 202 24.55 -6.06 9.20
C ARG A 202 26.06 -6.21 9.05
N THR A 203 26.85 -5.38 9.72
CA THR A 203 28.32 -5.48 9.71
C THR A 203 28.79 -6.82 10.27
N ARG A 204 28.21 -7.28 11.39
CA ARG A 204 28.58 -8.54 12.05
C ARG A 204 28.35 -9.77 11.16
N VAL A 205 27.22 -9.81 10.45
CA VAL A 205 26.85 -10.98 9.61
C VAL A 205 27.40 -10.88 8.19
N ALA A 206 27.95 -9.74 7.77
CA ALA A 206 28.44 -9.53 6.40
C ALA A 206 29.46 -10.60 5.95
N PRO A 207 30.48 -10.99 6.74
CA PRO A 207 31.41 -12.04 6.34
C PRO A 207 30.74 -13.39 6.10
N ALA A 208 29.82 -13.79 6.97
CA ALA A 208 29.07 -15.05 6.81
C ALA A 208 28.23 -15.05 5.53
N ILE A 209 27.60 -13.92 5.21
CA ILE A 209 26.85 -13.76 3.96
C ILE A 209 27.78 -13.89 2.74
N GLU A 210 28.95 -13.24 2.74
CA GLU A 210 29.91 -13.35 1.62
C GLU A 210 30.36 -14.79 1.38
N THR A 211 30.60 -15.56 2.44
CA THR A 211 30.98 -16.98 2.34
C THR A 211 29.94 -17.79 1.58
N VAL A 212 28.66 -17.65 1.95
CA VAL A 212 27.55 -18.33 1.27
C VAL A 212 27.42 -17.86 -0.18
N LEU A 213 27.44 -16.55 -0.43
CA LEU A 213 27.33 -16.00 -1.78
C LEU A 213 28.48 -16.44 -2.69
N ARG A 214 29.71 -16.53 -2.17
CA ARG A 214 30.87 -17.03 -2.92
C ARG A 214 30.72 -18.51 -3.26
N ALA A 215 30.31 -19.33 -2.28
CA ALA A 215 30.06 -20.75 -2.50
C ALA A 215 29.01 -20.98 -3.60
N TRP A 216 27.94 -20.19 -3.62
CA TRP A 216 26.89 -20.31 -4.63
C TRP A 216 27.29 -19.78 -6.01
N ARG A 217 28.26 -18.86 -6.11
CA ARG A 217 28.77 -18.35 -7.39
C ARG A 217 29.72 -19.30 -8.11
N HIS A 218 30.50 -20.08 -7.36
CA HIS A 218 31.66 -20.80 -7.90
C HIS A 218 31.63 -22.31 -7.71
N GLY A 219 30.67 -22.87 -6.98
CA GLY A 219 30.35 -24.30 -7.04
C GLY A 219 31.49 -25.31 -7.00
N ALA A 220 31.99 -25.64 -5.80
CA ALA A 220 32.60 -26.93 -5.48
C ALA A 220 33.52 -27.60 -6.53
N GLU A 221 34.31 -26.85 -7.31
CA GLU A 221 35.37 -27.41 -8.17
C GLU A 221 36.45 -28.14 -7.35
N GLU A 222 36.48 -27.97 -6.04
CA GLU A 222 37.48 -28.54 -5.13
C GLU A 222 37.24 -29.98 -4.67
N ARG A 223 36.13 -30.65 -5.05
CA ARG A 223 35.84 -32.04 -4.64
C ARG A 223 36.03 -33.13 -5.71
N ARG A 224 36.46 -32.78 -6.93
CA ARG A 224 36.65 -33.74 -8.03
C ARG A 224 38.11 -33.98 -8.42
N GLY A 225 39.06 -33.51 -7.60
CA GLY A 225 40.49 -33.62 -7.84
C GLY A 225 41.26 -34.20 -6.66
N ARG A 226 40.81 -35.34 -6.12
CA ARG A 226 41.62 -36.19 -5.24
C ARG A 226 41.41 -37.65 -5.62
#